data_AF-A0AAN7BZ01-F1
#
_entry.id   AF-A0AAN7BZ01-F1
#
_cell.length_a   1.000
_cell.length_b   1.000
_cell.length_c   1.000
_cell.angle_alpha   90.00
_cell.angle_beta   90.00
_cell.angle_gamma   90.00
#
_symmetry.space_group_name_H-M   'P 1'
#
loop_
_entity.id
_entity.type
_entity.pdbx_description
1 polymer ?
#
loop_
_entity_poly.entity_id
_entity_poly.type
_entity_poly.pdbx_seq_one_letter_code
_entity_poly.pdbx_strand_id
1 'polypeptide(L)'
;MQTQFILALFATAVSATTLPAHVPRQRGVNPAVIPQDFGVQAGVRSTVQPGDCVGANDKLIPCDCPPAPNDPDFLGKLTQGLSQGFFPDPSVQIPITLQEFNDASDMSVDTQKRRGTALIQVLQSLRGPKGSGCPGVAAPNLVKLQQTGSISGGNVGNAGK
;
A
#
# COMPACT_ATOMS: atom_id res chain seq x y z
N MET A 1 -43.81 -36.34 63.39
CA MET A 1 -43.28 -36.77 62.07
C MET A 1 -44.41 -36.48 61.09
N GLN A 2 -44.34 -35.59 60.10
CA GLN A 2 -43.32 -35.42 59.06
C GLN A 2 -43.45 -34.01 58.42
N THR A 3 -42.29 -33.39 58.23
CA THR A 3 -41.84 -32.44 57.19
C THR A 3 -42.57 -32.55 55.83
N GLN A 4 -42.71 -31.53 54.95
CA GLN A 4 -41.73 -30.53 54.51
C GLN A 4 -42.40 -29.47 53.57
N PHE A 5 -41.86 -28.24 53.60
CA PHE A 5 -42.04 -27.15 52.62
C PHE A 5 -41.09 -27.31 51.42
N ILE A 6 -41.42 -26.64 50.30
CA ILE A 6 -40.57 -25.77 49.43
C ILE A 6 -40.96 -25.96 47.95
N LEU A 7 -41.62 -24.95 47.38
CA LEU A 7 -41.80 -24.76 45.93
C LEU A 7 -40.65 -23.90 45.39
N ALA A 8 -39.86 -24.45 44.47
CA ALA A 8 -38.76 -23.76 43.79
C ALA A 8 -39.27 -23.07 42.51
N LEU A 9 -39.11 -21.74 42.43
CA LEU A 9 -39.32 -20.94 41.22
C LEU A 9 -37.99 -20.82 40.46
N PHE A 10 -37.90 -21.45 39.29
CA PHE A 10 -36.79 -21.29 38.36
C PHE A 10 -37.06 -20.09 37.45
N ALA A 11 -36.28 -19.02 37.60
CA ALA A 11 -36.25 -17.90 36.67
C ALA A 11 -35.22 -18.18 35.57
N THR A 12 -35.66 -18.30 34.31
CA THR A 12 -34.79 -18.47 33.14
C THR A 12 -34.30 -17.11 32.64
N ALA A 13 -33.02 -16.81 32.85
CA ALA A 13 -32.36 -15.64 32.28
C ALA A 13 -31.93 -15.94 30.82
N VAL A 14 -32.44 -15.15 29.87
CA VAL A 14 -32.03 -15.20 28.46
C VAL A 14 -30.82 -14.27 28.29
N SER A 15 -29.63 -14.84 28.19
CA SER A 15 -28.41 -14.10 27.85
C SER A 15 -28.33 -13.88 26.35
N ALA A 16 -28.53 -12.64 25.90
CA ALA A 16 -28.26 -12.24 24.52
C ALA A 16 -26.74 -12.10 24.31
N THR A 17 -26.14 -13.03 23.57
CA THR A 17 -24.73 -12.96 23.14
C THR A 17 -24.60 -12.01 21.96
N THR A 18 -24.10 -10.80 22.21
CA THR A 18 -23.65 -9.88 21.16
C THR A 18 -22.35 -10.43 20.57
N LEU A 19 -22.43 -11.02 19.38
CA LEU A 19 -21.25 -11.41 18.61
C LEU A 19 -20.49 -10.15 18.17
N PRO A 20 -19.16 -10.09 18.34
CA PRO A 20 -18.38 -9.00 17.80
C PRO A 20 -18.48 -9.02 16.27
N ALA A 21 -18.90 -7.89 15.70
CA ALA A 21 -18.88 -7.66 14.26
C ALA A 21 -17.46 -7.95 13.74
N HIS A 22 -17.33 -9.00 12.92
CA HIS A 22 -16.08 -9.30 12.24
C HIS A 22 -15.81 -8.19 11.22
N VAL A 23 -15.00 -7.21 11.61
CA VAL A 23 -14.42 -6.27 10.65
C VAL A 23 -13.58 -7.13 9.69
N PRO A 24 -13.86 -7.11 8.38
CA PRO A 24 -13.07 -7.87 7.43
C PRO A 24 -11.61 -7.41 7.52
N ARG A 25 -10.73 -8.29 8.00
CA ARG A 25 -9.29 -8.07 7.92
C ARG A 25 -8.93 -8.00 6.44
N GLN A 26 -8.63 -6.81 5.94
CA GLN A 26 -8.08 -6.66 4.60
C GLN A 26 -6.75 -7.42 4.55
N ARG A 27 -6.72 -8.52 3.78
CA ARG A 27 -5.55 -9.40 3.67
C ARG A 27 -4.48 -8.87 2.72
N GLY A 28 -4.76 -7.77 2.02
CA GLY A 28 -3.86 -7.20 1.02
C GLY A 28 -4.14 -5.72 0.79
N VAL A 29 -3.32 -5.11 -0.05
CA VAL A 29 -3.49 -3.71 -0.46
C VAL A 29 -4.72 -3.50 -1.32
N ASN A 30 -5.35 -2.33 -1.17
CA ASN A 30 -6.45 -1.87 -2.00
C ASN A 30 -5.86 -1.26 -3.29
N PRO A 31 -6.02 -1.89 -4.47
CA PRO A 31 -5.43 -1.37 -5.71
C PRO A 31 -6.05 -0.04 -6.16
N ALA A 32 -7.23 0.32 -5.65
CA ALA A 32 -7.90 1.56 -6.01
C ALA A 32 -7.17 2.82 -5.51
N VAL A 33 -6.32 2.70 -4.48
CA VAL A 33 -5.51 3.82 -3.97
C VAL A 33 -4.12 3.90 -4.63
N ILE A 34 -3.80 2.98 -5.54
CA ILE A 34 -2.55 2.95 -6.28
C ILE A 34 -2.76 3.67 -7.63
N PRO A 35 -1.87 4.59 -8.04
CA PRO A 35 -1.91 5.17 -9.38
C PRO A 35 -1.95 4.09 -10.46
N GLN A 36 -2.88 4.20 -11.39
CA GLN A 36 -3.03 3.23 -12.50
C GLN A 36 -1.98 3.42 -13.60
N ASP A 37 -1.17 4.48 -13.51
CA ASP A 37 -0.04 4.74 -14.38
C ASP A 37 1.14 5.26 -13.56
N PHE A 38 2.33 4.68 -13.79
CA PHE A 38 3.57 5.09 -13.14
C PHE A 38 4.36 6.13 -13.94
N GLY A 39 3.92 6.46 -15.16
CA GLY A 39 4.42 7.56 -15.98
C GLY A 39 5.56 7.17 -16.94
N VAL A 40 5.95 5.90 -16.96
CA VAL A 40 6.86 5.30 -17.94
C VAL A 40 6.29 3.94 -18.34
N GLN A 41 6.33 3.63 -19.63
CA GLN A 41 5.96 2.33 -20.15
C GLN A 41 7.17 1.39 -20.14
N ALA A 42 7.02 0.20 -19.55
CA ALA A 42 8.05 -0.83 -19.55
C ALA A 42 8.38 -1.34 -20.96
N GLY A 43 9.60 -1.82 -21.17
CA GLY A 43 10.04 -2.44 -22.41
C GLY A 43 10.34 -1.49 -23.58
N VAL A 44 10.18 -0.17 -23.41
CA VAL A 44 10.53 0.82 -24.44
C VAL A 44 12.04 0.90 -24.60
N ARG A 45 12.57 0.30 -25.67
CA ARG A 45 14.02 0.14 -25.90
C ARG A 45 14.72 1.48 -26.11
N SER A 46 15.91 1.60 -25.53
CA SER A 46 16.82 2.71 -25.80
C SER A 46 17.44 2.57 -27.19
N THR A 47 17.52 3.68 -27.92
CA THR A 47 18.27 3.79 -29.17
C THR A 47 19.75 4.09 -28.94
N VAL A 48 20.13 4.47 -27.71
CA VAL A 48 21.48 4.92 -27.35
C VAL A 48 22.32 3.77 -26.76
N GLN A 49 21.69 2.87 -26.00
CA GLN A 49 22.37 1.73 -25.37
C GLN A 49 21.57 0.43 -25.59
N PRO A 50 22.06 -0.49 -26.46
CA PRO A 50 21.43 -1.78 -26.67
C PRO A 50 21.33 -2.58 -25.36
N GLY A 51 20.17 -3.18 -25.11
CA GLY A 51 19.91 -3.96 -23.90
C GLY A 51 19.12 -3.21 -22.82
N ASP A 52 19.13 -1.88 -22.85
CA ASP A 52 18.40 -1.04 -21.89
C ASP A 52 17.10 -0.46 -22.46
N CYS A 53 16.27 0.03 -21.54
CA CYS A 53 15.03 0.73 -21.84
C CYS A 53 15.07 2.19 -21.36
N VAL A 54 14.15 3.01 -21.86
CA VAL A 54 14.09 4.45 -21.61
C VAL A 54 13.13 4.75 -20.47
N GLY A 55 13.65 5.36 -19.41
CA GLY A 55 12.88 5.94 -18.32
C GLY A 55 12.69 7.44 -18.48
N ALA A 56 12.19 8.09 -17.42
CA ALA A 56 12.00 9.53 -17.40
C ALA A 56 13.31 10.29 -17.63
N ASN A 57 13.23 11.41 -18.36
CA ASN A 57 14.38 12.26 -18.72
C ASN A 57 15.50 11.50 -19.44
N ASP A 58 15.13 10.57 -20.33
CA ASP A 58 16.03 9.75 -21.16
C ASP A 58 17.05 8.93 -20.35
N LYS A 59 16.76 8.65 -19.07
CA LYS A 59 17.61 7.80 -18.23
C LYS A 59 17.39 6.34 -18.55
N LEU A 60 18.49 5.59 -18.66
CA LEU A 60 18.44 4.16 -18.91
C LEU A 60 17.89 3.42 -17.67
N ILE A 61 16.98 2.48 -17.92
CA ILE A 61 16.36 1.63 -16.92
C ILE A 61 16.35 0.17 -17.39
N PRO A 62 16.26 -0.79 -16.45
CA PRO A 62 15.97 -2.18 -16.80
C PRO A 62 14.65 -2.29 -17.57
N CYS A 63 14.59 -3.16 -18.57
CA CYS A 63 13.41 -3.27 -19.43
C CYS A 63 12.17 -3.89 -18.78
N ASP A 64 12.35 -4.55 -17.63
CA ASP A 64 11.29 -5.04 -16.76
C ASP A 64 10.70 -3.94 -15.86
N CYS A 65 11.21 -2.69 -15.95
CA CYS A 65 10.76 -1.57 -15.15
C CYS A 65 9.94 -0.55 -15.96
N PRO A 66 8.88 0.03 -15.37
CA PRO A 66 8.28 -0.36 -14.09
C PRO A 66 7.43 -1.66 -14.19
N PRO A 67 7.15 -2.36 -13.07
CA PRO A 67 6.08 -3.34 -13.05
C PRO A 67 4.72 -2.67 -13.30
N ALA A 68 3.73 -3.47 -13.69
CA ALA A 68 2.35 -2.97 -13.76
C ALA A 68 1.81 -2.63 -12.35
N PRO A 69 0.93 -1.62 -12.20
CA PRO A 69 0.37 -1.25 -10.89
C PRO A 69 -0.42 -2.37 -10.20
N ASN A 70 -0.96 -3.31 -10.98
CA ASN A 70 -1.69 -4.49 -10.54
C ASN A 70 -0.85 -5.77 -10.57
N ASP A 71 0.47 -5.66 -10.75
CA ASP A 71 1.39 -6.80 -10.74
C ASP A 71 1.35 -7.53 -9.39
N PRO A 72 1.13 -8.86 -9.36
CA PRO A 72 0.95 -9.61 -8.12
C PRO A 72 2.21 -9.62 -7.24
N ASP A 73 3.41 -9.63 -7.82
CA ASP A 73 4.66 -9.61 -7.04
C ASP A 73 4.87 -8.25 -6.39
N PHE A 74 4.57 -7.17 -7.12
CA PHE A 74 4.56 -5.81 -6.58
C PHE A 74 3.56 -5.66 -5.44
N LEU A 75 2.30 -6.06 -5.63
CA LEU A 75 1.25 -5.96 -4.62
C LEU A 75 1.53 -6.86 -3.40
N GLY A 76 2.09 -8.05 -3.62
CA GLY A 76 2.49 -8.97 -2.56
C GLY A 76 3.60 -8.38 -1.68
N LYS A 77 4.65 -7.83 -2.30
CA LYS A 77 5.74 -7.16 -1.57
C LYS A 77 5.29 -5.89 -0.88
N LEU A 78 4.35 -5.14 -1.46
CA LEU A 78 3.75 -3.98 -0.80
C LEU A 78 2.95 -4.38 0.44
N THR A 79 2.11 -5.41 0.33
CA THR A 79 1.36 -5.96 1.46
C THR A 79 2.31 -6.44 2.57
N GLN A 80 3.38 -7.16 2.20
CA GLN A 80 4.41 -7.61 3.13
C GLN A 80 5.10 -6.41 3.80
N GLY A 81 5.53 -5.42 3.02
CA GLY A 81 6.22 -4.23 3.50
C GLY A 81 5.40 -3.45 4.53
N LEU A 82 4.12 -3.22 4.23
CA LEU A 82 3.20 -2.51 5.11
C LEU A 82 2.85 -3.27 6.39
N SER A 83 3.04 -4.59 6.41
CA SER A 83 2.69 -5.46 7.54
C SER A 83 3.91 -5.86 8.39
N GLN A 84 5.08 -5.96 7.79
CA GLN A 84 6.28 -6.58 8.37
C GLN A 84 7.53 -5.69 8.31
N GLY A 85 7.49 -4.57 7.58
CA GLY A 85 8.66 -3.73 7.33
C GLY A 85 9.15 -3.82 5.89
N PHE A 86 9.73 -2.74 5.40
CA PHE A 86 10.31 -2.66 4.06
C PHE A 86 11.77 -3.03 4.12
N PHE A 87 12.19 -3.94 3.22
CA PHE A 87 13.51 -4.57 3.28
C PHE A 87 13.68 -5.32 4.62
N PRO A 88 14.50 -6.38 4.72
CA PRO A 88 14.89 -6.91 6.03
C PRO A 88 15.87 -5.95 6.75
N ASP A 89 15.60 -4.64 6.72
CA ASP A 89 16.40 -3.57 7.30
C ASP A 89 15.55 -2.78 8.31
N PRO A 90 15.79 -2.96 9.62
CA PRO A 90 15.02 -2.28 10.66
C PRO A 90 15.23 -0.76 10.67
N SER A 91 16.24 -0.24 9.96
CA SER A 91 16.50 1.20 9.82
C SER A 91 15.50 1.88 8.87
N VAL A 92 14.79 1.10 8.05
CA VAL A 92 13.77 1.63 7.14
C VAL A 92 12.41 1.58 7.83
N GLN A 93 11.89 2.76 8.17
CA GLN A 93 10.59 2.87 8.79
C GLN A 93 9.47 2.53 7.79
N ILE A 94 8.43 1.87 8.32
CA ILE A 94 7.14 1.72 7.63
C ILE A 94 6.50 3.11 7.55
N PRO A 95 6.33 3.70 6.36
CA PRO A 95 5.84 5.07 6.24
C PRO A 95 4.34 5.19 6.54
N ILE A 96 3.58 4.11 6.36
CA ILE A 96 2.12 4.06 6.54
C ILE A 96 1.71 2.62 6.86
N THR A 97 0.74 2.42 7.73
CA THR A 97 0.23 1.07 8.02
C THR A 97 -0.62 0.54 6.87
N LEU A 98 -0.82 -0.79 6.80
CA LEU A 98 -1.72 -1.39 5.80
C LEU A 98 -3.15 -0.82 5.86
N GLN A 99 -3.65 -0.54 7.07
CA GLN A 99 -4.99 0.02 7.26
C GLN A 99 -5.10 1.44 6.69
N GLU A 100 -4.18 2.34 7.06
CA GLU A 100 -4.14 3.71 6.54
C GLU A 100 -3.87 3.73 5.02
N PHE A 101 -3.01 2.84 4.53
CA PHE A 101 -2.73 2.72 3.10
C PHE A 101 -4.03 2.46 2.33
N ASN A 102 -4.85 1.54 2.82
CA ASN A 102 -6.07 1.10 2.15
C ASN A 102 -7.28 2.05 2.30
N ASP A 103 -7.19 3.05 3.18
CA ASP A 103 -8.27 4.01 3.43
C ASP A 103 -8.45 4.98 2.26
N ALA A 104 -9.24 4.58 1.27
CA ALA A 104 -9.54 5.40 0.09
C ALA A 104 -10.27 6.72 0.40
N SER A 105 -10.76 6.92 1.64
CA SER A 105 -11.37 8.19 2.04
C SER A 105 -10.35 9.24 2.47
N ASP A 106 -9.16 8.83 2.93
CA ASP A 106 -8.06 9.74 3.23
C ASP A 106 -7.24 10.04 1.98
N MET A 107 -7.49 11.21 1.40
CA MET A 107 -6.78 11.76 0.26
C MET A 107 -5.90 12.96 0.66
N SER A 108 -5.56 13.09 1.95
CA SER A 108 -4.70 14.17 2.42
C SER A 108 -3.32 14.11 1.77
N VAL A 109 -2.69 15.28 1.59
CA VAL A 109 -1.35 15.38 1.00
C VAL A 109 -0.35 14.49 1.73
N ASP A 110 -0.40 14.45 3.05
CA ASP A 110 0.54 13.66 3.86
C ASP A 110 0.32 12.16 3.69
N THR A 111 -0.94 11.69 3.69
CA THR A 111 -1.23 10.28 3.41
C THR A 111 -0.79 9.88 2.01
N GLN A 112 -1.02 10.73 1.02
CA GLN A 112 -0.57 10.49 -0.36
C GLN A 112 0.95 10.42 -0.47
N LYS A 113 1.71 11.29 0.21
CA LYS A 113 3.17 11.22 0.27
C LYS A 113 3.68 9.94 0.91
N ARG A 114 3.04 9.50 2.00
CA ARG A 114 3.40 8.23 2.68
C ARG A 114 3.07 7.02 1.82
N ARG A 115 1.94 7.02 1.10
CA ARG A 115 1.61 6.01 0.06
C ARG A 115 2.67 5.97 -1.04
N GLY A 116 3.03 7.13 -1.59
CA GLY A 116 4.11 7.25 -2.58
C GLY A 116 5.43 6.69 -2.07
N THR A 117 5.78 6.97 -0.82
CA THR A 117 7.00 6.44 -0.18
C THR A 117 6.98 4.92 -0.07
N ALA A 118 5.87 4.32 0.38
CA ALA A 118 5.72 2.86 0.44
C ALA A 118 5.87 2.22 -0.95
N LEU A 119 5.21 2.77 -1.97
CA LEU A 119 5.27 2.27 -3.35
C LEU A 119 6.70 2.34 -3.91
N ILE A 120 7.43 3.44 -3.68
CA ILE A 120 8.83 3.61 -4.09
C ILE A 120 9.76 2.64 -3.34
N GLN A 121 9.55 2.41 -2.04
CA GLN A 121 10.34 1.44 -1.28
C GLN A 121 10.22 0.03 -1.87
N VAL A 122 9.01 -0.40 -2.23
CA VAL A 122 8.82 -1.69 -2.93
C VAL A 122 9.52 -1.69 -4.28
N LEU A 123 9.31 -0.67 -5.10
CA LEU A 123 9.96 -0.57 -6.42
C LEU A 123 11.47 -0.77 -6.33
N GLN A 124 12.11 -0.12 -5.36
CA GLN A 124 13.56 -0.21 -5.15
C GLN A 124 14.02 -1.55 -4.54
N SER A 125 13.11 -2.43 -4.08
CA SER A 125 13.39 -3.80 -3.58
C SER A 125 12.76 -4.93 -4.39
N LEU A 126 12.14 -4.64 -5.53
CA LEU A 126 11.37 -5.65 -6.26
C LEU A 126 12.13 -6.96 -6.48
N ARG A 127 13.44 -6.89 -6.77
CA ARG A 127 14.27 -8.08 -7.07
C ARG A 127 15.23 -8.47 -5.94
N GLY A 128 15.07 -7.92 -4.73
CA GLY A 128 15.85 -8.35 -3.55
C GLY A 128 16.12 -7.22 -2.56
N PRO A 129 17.39 -7.02 -2.13
CA PRO A 129 17.72 -5.98 -1.16
C PRO A 129 17.50 -4.58 -1.74
N LYS A 130 17.59 -3.57 -0.86
CA LYS A 130 17.47 -2.16 -1.24
C LYS A 130 18.39 -1.80 -2.40
N GLY A 131 17.81 -1.19 -3.43
CA GLY A 131 18.51 -0.79 -4.65
C GLY A 131 18.54 -1.85 -5.75
N SER A 132 18.16 -3.10 -5.45
CA SER A 132 18.06 -4.19 -6.42
C SER A 132 16.64 -4.26 -7.03
N GLY A 133 16.16 -3.14 -7.54
CA GLY A 133 14.79 -3.02 -8.04
C GLY A 133 14.71 -2.07 -9.23
N CYS A 134 13.56 -1.43 -9.38
CA CYS A 134 13.36 -0.40 -10.37
C CYS A 134 13.72 0.97 -9.80
N PRO A 135 14.54 1.77 -10.50
CA PRO A 135 14.89 3.11 -10.05
C PRO A 135 13.68 4.05 -10.14
N GLY A 136 13.69 5.15 -9.37
CA GLY A 136 12.59 6.13 -9.37
C GLY A 136 12.28 6.75 -10.74
N VAL A 137 13.28 6.84 -11.62
CA VAL A 137 13.11 7.31 -13.01
C VAL A 137 12.29 6.33 -13.87
N ALA A 138 12.08 5.08 -13.43
CA ALA A 138 11.16 4.16 -14.06
C ALA A 138 9.69 4.37 -13.62
N ALA A 139 9.45 5.18 -12.59
CA ALA A 139 8.11 5.44 -12.06
C ALA A 139 7.96 6.91 -11.59
N PRO A 140 8.11 7.89 -12.50
CA PRO A 140 8.11 9.31 -12.15
C PRO A 140 6.83 9.78 -11.44
N ASN A 141 5.67 9.20 -11.74
CA ASN A 141 4.42 9.56 -11.06
C ASN A 141 4.46 9.19 -9.58
N LEU A 142 5.12 8.08 -9.21
CA LEU A 142 5.24 7.67 -7.82
C LEU A 142 6.25 8.54 -7.06
N VAL A 143 7.34 8.96 -7.72
CA VAL A 143 8.27 9.96 -7.16
C VAL A 143 7.53 11.28 -6.90
N LYS A 144 6.71 11.73 -7.85
CA LYS A 144 5.91 12.94 -7.69
C LYS A 144 4.87 12.80 -6.57
N LEU A 145 4.21 11.65 -6.46
CA LEU A 145 3.29 11.34 -5.37
C LEU A 145 3.99 11.40 -4.01
N GLN A 146 5.18 10.80 -3.88
CA GLN A 146 6.01 10.86 -2.69
C GLN A 146 6.39 12.29 -2.29
N GLN A 147 6.73 13.13 -3.27
CA GLN A 147 7.22 14.49 -3.02
C GLN A 147 6.09 15.49 -2.74
N THR A 148 4.96 15.34 -3.43
CA THR A 148 3.91 16.38 -3.50
C THR A 148 2.56 15.94 -2.98
N GLY A 149 2.31 14.64 -2.85
CA GLY A 149 0.99 14.09 -2.52
C GLY A 149 0.02 14.08 -3.71
N SER A 150 0.45 14.43 -4.93
CA SER A 150 -0.38 14.42 -6.13
C SER A 150 0.40 13.99 -7.37
N ILE A 151 -0.29 13.33 -8.31
CA ILE A 151 0.29 12.94 -9.62
C ILE A 151 -0.06 13.95 -10.72
N SER A 152 -1.14 14.73 -10.56
CA SER A 152 -1.53 15.78 -11.52
C SER A 152 -0.84 17.10 -11.19
N GLY A 153 -0.25 17.76 -12.19
CA GLY A 153 0.46 19.04 -12.04
C GLY A 153 -0.45 20.26 -11.86
N GLY A 154 -1.61 20.12 -11.23
CA GLY A 154 -2.60 21.20 -11.07
C GLY A 154 -3.21 21.19 -9.69
N ASN A 155 -3.03 22.31 -8.98
CA ASN A 155 -3.72 22.79 -7.78
C ASN A 155 -4.33 21.71 -6.87
N VAL A 156 -3.65 21.42 -5.76
CA VAL A 156 -4.32 21.01 -4.53
C VAL A 156 -5.34 22.10 -4.23
N GLY A 157 -6.61 21.77 -4.45
CA GLY A 157 -7.73 22.58 -4.01
C GLY A 157 -7.51 22.90 -2.53
N ASN A 158 -7.53 24.20 -2.25
CA ASN A 158 -7.60 24.79 -0.94
C ASN A 158 -8.66 24.07 -0.10
N ALA A 159 -8.26 23.07 0.69
CA ALA A 159 -9.08 22.47 1.72
C ALA A 159 -8.64 23.11 3.03
N GLY A 160 -9.35 24.18 3.38
CA GLY A 160 -9.02 25.02 4.52
C GLY A 160 -8.94 24.25 5.84
N LYS A 161 -7.97 24.65 6.65
CA LYS A 161 -8.19 25.24 7.98
C LYS A 161 -6.96 26.03 8.38
#